data_AF-A0A933BRT6-F1
#
_entry.id   AF-A0A933BRT6-F1
#
_cell.length_a   1.000
_cell.length_b   1.000
_cell.length_c   1.000
_cell.angle_alpha   90.00
_cell.angle_beta   90.00
_cell.angle_gamma   90.00
#
_symmetry.space_group_name_H-M   'P 1'
#
loop_
_entity.id
_entity.type
_entity.pdbx_description
1 polymer ?
#
loop_
_entity_poly.entity_id
_entity_poly.type
_entity_poly.pdbx_seq_one_letter_code
_entity_poly.pdbx_strand_id
1 'polypeptide(L)' 'MGTSRAIFPPVRLRDILIDFSIPAAGLRFARTAARHRKPILVGTTGWTSHQDASLRALSRRQKEGFDSP' A
#
# COMPACT_ATOMS: atom_id res chain seq x y z
N MET A 1 -0.32 26.11 -28.15
CA MET A 1 0.71 25.10 -27.80
C MET A 1 0.66 24.92 -26.29
N GLY A 2 -0.22 24.05 -25.79
CA GLY A 2 -0.45 23.85 -24.36
C GLY A 2 0.55 22.85 -23.82
N THR A 3 1.36 23.26 -22.83
CA THR A 3 2.28 22.36 -22.16
C THR A 3 1.48 21.38 -21.31
N SER A 4 1.58 20.10 -21.64
CA SER A 4 1.02 19.02 -20.83
C SER A 4 1.76 19.03 -19.49
N ARG A 5 1.17 19.65 -18.48
CA ARG A 5 1.72 19.66 -17.13
C ARG A 5 1.57 18.24 -16.60
N ALA A 6 2.67 17.52 -16.41
CA ALA A 6 2.63 16.23 -15.74
C ALA A 6 1.92 16.39 -14.37
N ILE A 7 0.76 15.76 -14.21
CA ILE A 7 -0.08 15.82 -13.00
C ILE A 7 0.41 14.76 -12.00
N PHE A 8 1.71 14.76 -11.72
CA PHE A 8 2.26 13.88 -10.70
C PHE A 8 3.09 14.73 -9.74
N PRO A 9 2.63 14.88 -8.48
CA PRO A 9 3.45 15.54 -7.47
C PRO A 9 4.78 14.78 -7.32
N PRO A 10 5.86 15.46 -6.91
CA PRO A 10 7.15 14.80 -6.72
C PRO A 10 7.01 13.69 -5.66
N VAL A 11 7.44 12.47 -6.03
CA VAL A 11 7.53 11.35 -5.10
C VAL A 11 8.65 11.66 -4.10
N ARG A 12 8.28 11.79 -2.83
CA ARG A 12 9.18 11.89 -1.68
C ARG A 12 9.50 10.51 -1.15
N LEU A 13 10.57 10.46 -0.35
CA LEU A 13 10.96 9.24 0.34
C LEU A 13 9.78 8.72 1.19
N ARG A 14 9.38 7.45 0.99
CA ARG A 14 8.30 6.75 1.71
C ARG A 14 6.87 7.17 1.35
N ASP A 15 6.60 7.58 0.11
CA ASP A 15 5.23 7.84 -0.34
C ASP A 15 4.42 6.57 -0.59
N ILE A 16 5.05 5.49 -1.05
CA ILE A 16 4.43 4.19 -1.25
C ILE A 16 5.41 3.07 -0.90
N LEU A 17 4.90 1.96 -0.36
CA LEU A 17 5.66 0.73 -0.18
C LEU A 17 5.36 -0.26 -1.31
N ILE A 18 6.38 -0.89 -1.88
CA ILE A 18 6.23 -1.93 -2.92
C ILE A 18 6.84 -3.22 -2.36
N ASP A 19 6.06 -4.29 -2.33
CA ASP A 19 6.45 -5.56 -1.72
C ASP A 19 6.35 -6.74 -2.71
N PHE A 20 7.49 -7.36 -2.99
CA PHE A 20 7.66 -8.61 -3.75
C PHE A 20 8.59 -9.55 -2.98
N SER A 21 8.24 -9.85 -1.73
CA SER A 21 9.03 -10.68 -0.83
C SER A 21 8.39 -12.05 -0.61
N ILE A 22 8.24 -12.46 0.65
CA ILE A 22 7.60 -13.71 1.09
C ILE A 22 6.36 -13.40 1.94
N PRO A 23 5.35 -14.29 2.02
CA PRO A 23 4.11 -14.01 2.75
C PRO A 23 4.29 -13.50 4.19
N ALA A 24 5.25 -14.09 4.93
CA ALA A 24 5.54 -13.69 6.30
C ALA A 24 6.03 -12.23 6.42
N ALA A 25 6.85 -11.77 5.47
CA ALA A 25 7.34 -10.40 5.41
C ALA A 25 6.25 -9.45 4.90
N GLY A 26 5.53 -9.82 3.85
CA GLY A 26 4.51 -8.97 3.25
C GLY A 26 3.37 -8.62 4.20
N LEU A 27 2.93 -9.55 5.07
CA LEU A 27 1.93 -9.21 6.09
C LEU A 27 2.46 -8.21 7.14
N ARG A 28 3.75 -8.30 7.51
CA ARG A 28 4.38 -7.32 8.42
C ARG A 28 4.51 -5.95 7.76
N PHE A 29 4.83 -5.92 6.47
CA PHE A 29 4.89 -4.71 5.67
C PHE A 29 3.52 -4.05 5.53
N ALA A 30 2.47 -4.80 5.19
CA ALA A 30 1.11 -4.30 5.10
C ALA A 30 0.62 -3.69 6.43
N ARG A 31 0.89 -4.34 7.56
CA ARG A 31 0.58 -3.78 8.89
C ARG A 31 1.34 -2.50 9.19
N THR A 32 2.59 -2.39 8.73
CA THR A 32 3.42 -1.19 8.92
C THR A 32 2.94 -0.05 8.04
N ALA A 33 2.67 -0.33 6.77
CA ALA A 33 2.08 0.62 5.83
C ALA A 33 0.74 1.19 6.33
N ALA A 34 -0.14 0.33 6.86
CA ALA A 34 -1.40 0.75 7.48
C ALA A 34 -1.18 1.66 8.70
N ARG A 35 -0.27 1.31 9.63
CA ARG A 35 0.05 2.14 10.82
C ARG A 35 0.56 3.53 10.45
N HIS A 36 1.33 3.64 9.37
CA HIS A 36 1.87 4.92 8.89
C HIS A 36 0.96 5.64 7.89
N ARG A 37 -0.24 5.11 7.60
CA ARG A 37 -1.13 5.63 6.55
C ARG A 37 -0.42 5.81 5.20
N LYS A 38 0.46 4.87 4.85
CA LYS A 38 1.18 4.87 3.57
C LYS A 38 0.63 3.77 2.66
N PRO A 39 0.28 4.06 1.41
CA PRO A 39 -0.18 3.02 0.49
C PRO A 39 0.87 1.92 0.33
N ILE A 40 0.40 0.71 0.03
CA ILE A 40 1.25 -0.44 -0.28
C ILE A 40 0.75 -1.15 -1.54
N LEU A 41 1.67 -1.42 -2.47
CA LEU A 41 1.49 -2.36 -3.58
C LEU A 41 2.06 -3.71 -3.15
N VAL A 42 1.23 -4.75 -3.14
CA VAL A 42 1.64 -6.11 -2.79
C VAL A 42 1.65 -6.97 -4.06
N GLY A 43 2.84 -7.39 -4.47
CA GLY A 43 3.07 -8.36 -5.53
C GLY A 43 3.51 -9.74 -5.02
N THR A 44 3.80 -9.87 -3.71
CA THR A 44 4.04 -11.14 -3.02
C THR A 44 2.87 -12.12 -3.25
N THR A 45 3.18 -13.39 -3.54
CA THR A 45 2.20 -14.48 -3.79
C THR A 45 2.30 -15.58 -2.73
N GLY A 46 1.47 -16.63 -2.82
CA GLY A 46 1.53 -17.79 -1.92
C GLY A 46 0.86 -17.60 -0.56
N TRP A 47 -0.19 -16.76 -0.50
CA TRP A 47 -0.92 -16.47 0.73
C TRP A 47 -1.80 -17.63 1.19
N THR A 48 -1.84 -17.84 2.51
CA THR A 48 -2.91 -18.62 3.14
C THR A 48 -4.21 -17.82 3.21
N SER A 49 -5.36 -18.49 3.34
CA SER A 49 -6.67 -17.84 3.48
C SER A 49 -6.71 -16.86 4.66
N HIS A 50 -6.06 -17.20 5.77
CA HIS A 50 -5.98 -16.31 6.95
C HIS A 50 -5.15 -15.04 6.68
N GLN A 51 -4.05 -15.17 5.93
CA GLN A 51 -3.24 -14.01 5.55
C GLN A 51 -3.98 -13.12 4.54
N ASP A 52 -4.67 -13.70 3.55
CA ASP A 52 -5.48 -12.93 2.60
C ASP A 52 -6.61 -12.16 3.30
N ALA A 53 -7.31 -12.80 4.24
CA ALA A 53 -8.31 -12.14 5.08
C ALA A 53 -7.73 -10.97 5.87
N SER A 54 -6.51 -11.13 6.41
CA SER A 54 -5.80 -10.07 7.12
C SER A 54 -5.44 -8.89 6.19
N LEU A 55 -4.97 -9.15 4.96
CA LEU A 55 -4.66 -8.11 3.97
C LEU A 55 -5.93 -7.32 3.59
N ARG A 56 -7.05 -8.01 3.36
CA ARG A 56 -8.35 -7.37 3.06
C ARG A 56 -8.84 -6.49 4.20
N ALA A 57 -8.69 -6.92 5.45
CA ALA A 57 -9.04 -6.13 6.61
C ALA A 57 -8.19 -4.85 6.74
N LEU A 58 -6.89 -4.94 6.43
CA LEU A 58 -5.99 -3.77 6.42
C LEU A 58 -6.33 -2.80 5.28
N SER A 59 -6.68 -3.30 4.10
CA SER A 59 -7.06 -2.47 2.95
C SER A 59 -8.30 -1.61 3.23
N ARG A 60 -9.31 -2.16 3.91
CA ARG A 60 -10.51 -1.39 4.30
C ARG A 60 -10.17 -0.21 5.23
N ARG A 61 -9.28 -0.41 6.19
CA ARG A 61 -8.79 0.66 7.09
C ARG A 61 -7.99 1.73 6.38
N GLN A 62 -7.33 1.41 5.26
CA GLN A 62 -6.59 2.41 4.49
C GLN A 62 -7.50 3.31 3.66
N LYS A 63 -8.59 2.78 3.10
CA LYS A 63 -9.56 3.60 2.34
C LYS A 63 -10.09 4.77 3.17
N GLU A 64 -10.45 4.51 4.42
CA GLU A 64 -10.92 5.54 5.35
C GLU A 64 -9.91 6.68 5.58
N GLY A 65 -8.60 6.43 5.41
CA GLY A 65 -7.55 7.43 5.58
C GLY A 65 -7.08 8.12 4.30
N PHE A 66 -7.43 7.60 3.12
CA PHE A 66 -7.08 8.20 1.82
C PHE A 66 -8.13 9.22 1.35
N ASP A 67 -9.39 9.04 1.76
CA ASP A 67 -10.51 9.94 1.42
C ASP A 67 -10.67 11.13 2.40
N SER A 68 -9.77 11.29 3.36
CA SER A 68 -9.73 12.49 4.22
C SER A 68 -8.88 13.59 3.56
N PRO A 69 -9.39 14.84 3.47
CA PRO A 69 -8.77 15.95 2.73
C PRO A 69 -7.38 16.36 3.24
#